data_AF-A0A834UUQ8-F1
#
_entry.id   AF-A0A834UUQ8-F1
#
_cell.length_a   1.000
_cell.length_b   1.000
_cell.length_c   1.000
_cell.angle_alpha   90.00
_cell.angle_beta   90.00
_cell.angle_gamma   90.00
#
_symmetry.space_group_name_H-M   'P 1'
#
loop_
_entity.id
_entity.type
_entity.pdbx_description
1 polymer ?
#
loop_
_entity_poly.entity_id
_entity_poly.type
_entity_poly.pdbx_seq_one_letter_code
_entity_poly.pdbx_strand_id
1 'polypeptide(L)'
;MEKRNVTEFVLLGLTQNPKMQKIIFAVFLLIYIISVLANLFTVITIISSPLLGSPMYFFLAYLSFIDACYASVSMPKFIKDSLHEKKTILFNGCMAQVFGEHFFSGAEVILLTVMAYDRYVAICKPLHYATIMKWRVCAMLVAVSWIGGFLPATIQILFIF
;
A
#
# COMPACT_ATOMS: atom_id res chain seq x y z
N MET A 1 27.10 27.24 -12.71
CA MET A 1 26.42 26.23 -11.89
C MET A 1 26.26 24.98 -12.74
N GLU A 2 27.09 23.98 -12.51
CA GLU A 2 27.07 22.69 -13.20
C GLU A 2 25.83 21.91 -12.74
N LYS A 3 24.79 21.82 -13.57
CA LYS A 3 23.65 20.92 -13.33
C LYS A 3 24.18 19.49 -13.52
N ARG A 4 24.64 18.86 -12.44
CA ARG A 4 24.85 17.42 -12.41
C ARG A 4 23.46 16.76 -12.46
N ASN A 5 23.03 16.38 -13.65
CA ASN A 5 21.84 15.54 -13.81
C ASN A 5 22.17 14.16 -13.23
N VAL A 6 21.76 13.91 -11.98
CA VAL A 6 21.86 12.58 -11.35
C VAL A 6 20.78 11.71 -11.98
N THR A 7 21.12 11.01 -13.06
CA THR A 7 20.19 10.15 -13.81
C THR A 7 20.01 8.76 -13.20
N GLU A 8 20.99 8.31 -12.41
CA GLU A 8 21.02 6.96 -11.86
C GLU A 8 21.43 6.97 -10.39
N PHE A 9 20.67 6.22 -9.57
CA PHE A 9 21.04 5.88 -8.20
C PHE A 9 21.55 4.44 -8.18
N VAL A 10 22.74 4.24 -7.61
CA VAL A 10 23.30 2.92 -7.35
C VAL A 10 22.82 2.48 -5.97
N LEU A 11 21.91 1.50 -5.91
CA LEU A 11 21.55 0.88 -4.64
C LEU A 11 22.68 -0.06 -4.21
N LEU A 12 23.31 0.26 -3.08
CA LEU A 12 24.20 -0.67 -2.41
C LEU A 12 23.35 -1.87 -2.00
N GLY A 13 23.53 -2.99 -2.69
CA GLY A 13 22.69 -4.17 -2.53
C GLY A 13 22.50 -4.63 -1.09
N LEU A 14 21.34 -5.24 -0.79
CA LEU A 14 21.04 -5.89 0.49
C LEU A 14 22.12 -6.87 0.98
N THR A 15 22.82 -7.55 0.06
CA THR A 15 23.97 -8.40 0.38
C THR A 15 24.88 -8.54 -0.85
N GLN A 16 26.19 -8.72 -0.62
CA GLN A 16 27.17 -9.02 -1.65
C GLN A 16 27.37 -10.53 -1.86
N ASN A 17 26.77 -11.38 -1.01
CA ASN A 17 26.89 -12.83 -1.15
C ASN A 17 25.84 -13.36 -2.15
N PRO A 18 26.24 -13.98 -3.27
CA PRO A 18 25.32 -14.44 -4.32
C PRO A 18 24.37 -15.54 -3.84
N LYS A 19 24.75 -16.35 -2.85
CA LYS A 19 23.84 -17.35 -2.24
C LYS A 19 22.73 -16.66 -1.43
N MET A 20 23.08 -15.62 -0.68
CA MET A 20 22.13 -14.84 0.11
C MET A 20 21.18 -14.03 -0.78
N GLN A 21 21.64 -13.51 -1.93
CA GLN A 21 20.75 -12.86 -2.91
C GLN A 21 19.68 -13.82 -3.46
N LYS A 22 20.03 -15.08 -3.75
CA LYS A 22 19.05 -16.07 -4.21
C LYS A 22 17.99 -16.40 -3.15
N ILE A 23 18.41 -16.48 -1.88
CA ILE A 23 17.49 -16.69 -0.75
C ILE A 23 16.55 -15.49 -0.61
N ILE A 24 17.11 -14.27 -0.61
CA ILE A 24 16.34 -13.02 -0.51
C ILE A 24 15.33 -12.90 -1.68
N PHE A 25 15.75 -13.24 -2.89
CA PHE A 25 14.87 -13.29 -4.07
C PHE A 25 13.69 -14.25 -3.86
N ALA A 26 13.97 -15.49 -3.44
CA ALA A 26 12.93 -16.50 -3.22
C ALA A 26 11.94 -16.06 -2.14
N VAL A 27 12.44 -15.48 -1.04
CA VAL A 27 11.61 -14.98 0.06
C VAL A 27 10.71 -13.83 -0.40
N PHE A 28 11.25 -12.80 -1.06
CA PHE A 28 10.43 -11.68 -1.56
C PHE A 28 9.42 -12.11 -2.62
N LEU A 29 9.78 -13.05 -3.49
CA LEU A 29 8.87 -13.58 -4.49
C LEU A 29 7.70 -14.34 -3.85
N LEU A 30 7.99 -15.18 -2.85
CA LEU A 30 6.96 -15.91 -2.12
C LEU A 30 6.03 -14.96 -1.36
N ILE A 31 6.59 -13.97 -0.65
CA ILE A 31 5.79 -12.94 0.04
C ILE A 31 4.89 -12.22 -0.95
N TYR A 32 5.43 -11.78 -2.09
CA TYR A 32 4.65 -11.10 -3.12
C TYR A 32 3.47 -11.94 -3.63
N ILE A 33 3.71 -13.19 -4.00
CA ILE A 33 2.66 -14.09 -4.51
C ILE A 33 1.59 -14.31 -3.44
N ILE A 34 2.00 -14.62 -2.20
CA ILE A 34 1.06 -14.85 -1.10
C ILE A 34 0.24 -13.59 -0.81
N SER A 35 0.87 -12.43 -0.70
CA SER A 35 0.19 -11.15 -0.42
C SER A 35 -0.81 -10.79 -1.51
N VAL A 36 -0.45 -10.91 -2.78
CA VAL A 36 -1.38 -10.59 -3.89
C VAL A 36 -2.53 -11.58 -3.94
N LEU A 37 -2.25 -12.89 -3.82
CA LEU A 37 -3.29 -13.91 -3.84
C LEU A 37 -4.25 -13.78 -2.66
N ALA A 38 -3.73 -13.57 -1.45
CA ALA A 38 -4.56 -13.42 -0.25
C ALA A 38 -5.49 -12.20 -0.35
N ASN A 39 -4.96 -11.06 -0.80
CA ASN A 39 -5.76 -9.84 -0.96
C ASN A 39 -6.78 -9.96 -2.10
N LEU A 40 -6.40 -10.55 -3.23
CA LEU A 40 -7.32 -10.79 -4.34
C LEU A 40 -8.45 -11.74 -3.93
N PHE A 41 -8.11 -12.82 -3.23
CA PHE A 41 -9.10 -13.77 -2.72
C PHE A 41 -10.05 -13.11 -1.70
N THR A 42 -9.53 -12.23 -0.85
CA THR A 42 -10.34 -11.46 0.11
C THR A 42 -11.34 -10.58 -0.62
N VAL A 43 -10.90 -9.82 -1.64
CA VAL A 43 -11.79 -8.98 -2.46
C VAL A 43 -12.86 -9.82 -3.16
N ILE A 44 -12.47 -10.92 -3.82
CA ILE A 44 -13.42 -11.82 -4.50
C ILE A 44 -14.45 -12.38 -3.53
N THR A 45 -14.01 -12.81 -2.34
CA THR A 45 -14.90 -13.38 -1.31
C THR A 45 -15.90 -12.35 -0.82
N ILE A 46 -15.47 -11.10 -0.61
CA ILE A 46 -16.34 -10.01 -0.16
C ILE A 46 -17.39 -9.66 -1.23
N ILE A 47 -16.98 -9.53 -2.49
CA ILE A 47 -17.89 -9.18 -3.60
C ILE A 47 -18.88 -10.32 -3.89
N SER A 48 -18.45 -11.57 -3.73
CA SER A 48 -19.30 -12.75 -3.96
C SER A 48 -20.25 -13.05 -2.80
N SER A 49 -20.13 -12.33 -1.68
CA SER A 49 -20.90 -12.54 -0.47
C SER A 49 -21.95 -11.43 -0.26
N PRO A 50 -23.15 -11.74 0.26
CA PRO A 50 -24.12 -10.72 0.67
C PRO A 50 -23.60 -9.81 1.81
N LEU A 51 -22.45 -10.15 2.41
CA LEU A 51 -21.78 -9.39 3.47
C LEU A 51 -21.27 -8.01 3.02
N LEU A 52 -21.19 -7.74 1.71
CA LEU A 52 -20.83 -6.41 1.18
C LEU A 52 -21.76 -5.31 1.72
N GLY A 53 -22.98 -5.66 2.13
CA GLY A 53 -23.95 -4.74 2.76
C GLY A 53 -23.45 -4.02 4.03
N SER A 54 -22.40 -4.51 4.67
CA SER A 54 -21.84 -3.95 5.90
C SER A 54 -20.65 -3.01 5.64
N PRO A 55 -20.62 -1.81 6.26
CA PRO A 55 -19.49 -0.86 6.17
C PRO A 55 -18.12 -1.49 6.41
N MET A 56 -18.01 -2.44 7.35
CA MET A 56 -16.73 -3.09 7.67
C MET A 56 -16.17 -3.88 6.47
N TYR A 57 -16.99 -4.67 5.79
CA TYR A 57 -16.54 -5.46 4.64
C TYR A 57 -16.26 -4.56 3.43
N PHE A 58 -16.99 -3.45 3.29
CA PHE A 58 -16.67 -2.42 2.32
C PHE A 58 -15.26 -1.85 2.54
N PHE A 59 -14.93 -1.39 3.75
CA PHE A 59 -13.58 -0.89 4.05
C PHE A 59 -12.50 -1.96 3.89
N LEU A 60 -12.79 -3.21 4.29
CA LEU A 60 -11.88 -4.34 4.12
C LEU A 60 -11.53 -4.59 2.64
N ALA A 61 -12.51 -4.47 1.74
CA ALA A 61 -12.25 -4.62 0.30
C ALA A 61 -11.30 -3.53 -0.24
N TYR A 62 -11.46 -2.28 0.20
CA TYR A 62 -10.52 -1.20 -0.14
C TYR A 62 -9.15 -1.40 0.48
N LEU A 63 -9.09 -1.86 1.73
CA LEU A 63 -7.82 -2.17 2.39
C LEU A 63 -7.06 -3.26 1.63
N SER A 64 -7.72 -4.37 1.26
CA SER A 64 -7.10 -5.43 0.46
C SER A 64 -6.65 -4.94 -0.93
N PHE A 65 -7.38 -4.01 -1.55
CA PHE A 65 -6.94 -3.38 -2.79
C PHE A 65 -5.65 -2.57 -2.58
N ILE A 66 -5.59 -1.76 -1.52
CA ILE A 66 -4.40 -0.98 -1.16
C ILE A 66 -3.21 -1.90 -0.89
N ASP A 67 -3.40 -2.99 -0.14
CA ASP A 67 -2.34 -3.95 0.17
C ASP A 67 -1.76 -4.62 -1.09
N ALA A 68 -2.64 -4.98 -2.05
CA ALA A 68 -2.22 -5.53 -3.34
C ALA A 68 -1.42 -4.49 -4.17
N CYS A 69 -1.86 -3.23 -4.18
CA CYS A 69 -1.14 -2.14 -4.83
C CYS A 69 0.22 -1.87 -4.16
N TYR A 70 0.26 -1.79 -2.83
CA TYR A 70 1.48 -1.57 -2.04
C TYR A 70 2.52 -2.68 -2.28
N ALA A 71 2.08 -3.94 -2.26
CA ALA A 71 2.94 -5.08 -2.59
C ALA A 71 3.49 -4.98 -4.03
N SER A 72 2.66 -4.53 -4.98
CA SER A 72 3.03 -4.38 -6.39
C SER A 72 3.98 -3.21 -6.65
N VAL A 73 3.97 -2.16 -5.82
CA VAL A 73 4.94 -1.06 -5.91
C VAL A 73 6.29 -1.49 -5.31
N SER A 74 6.27 -2.14 -4.16
CA SER A 74 7.48 -2.42 -3.37
C SER A 74 8.24 -3.66 -3.88
N MET A 75 7.54 -4.78 -4.08
CA MET A 75 8.17 -6.10 -4.27
C MET A 75 8.89 -6.30 -5.62
N PRO A 76 8.35 -5.85 -6.78
CA PRO A 76 9.02 -6.04 -8.06
C PRO A 76 10.41 -5.42 -8.11
N LYS A 77 10.63 -4.32 -7.36
CA LYS A 77 11.94 -3.69 -7.25
C LYS A 77 12.91 -4.56 -6.45
N PHE A 78 12.51 -5.03 -5.27
CA PHE A 78 13.34 -5.92 -4.45
C PHE A 78 13.72 -7.21 -5.20
N ILE A 79 12.76 -7.78 -5.96
CA ILE A 79 12.96 -8.97 -6.79
C ILE A 79 13.97 -8.68 -7.92
N LYS A 80 13.81 -7.57 -8.65
CA LYS A 80 14.71 -7.18 -9.74
C LYS A 80 16.13 -6.87 -9.25
N ASP A 81 16.24 -6.18 -8.13
CA ASP A 81 17.51 -5.81 -7.51
C ASP A 81 18.22 -7.04 -6.95
N SER A 82 17.50 -8.09 -6.52
CA SER A 82 18.14 -9.32 -6.07
C SER A 82 18.78 -10.14 -7.19
N LEU A 83 18.32 -9.97 -8.45
CA LEU A 83 18.81 -10.72 -9.63
C LEU A 83 19.99 -10.06 -10.35
N HIS A 84 20.19 -8.74 -10.25
CA HIS A 84 21.24 -8.03 -11.00
C HIS A 84 22.42 -7.60 -10.10
N GLU A 85 23.65 -7.78 -10.59
CA GLU A 85 24.88 -7.29 -9.93
C GLU A 85 24.96 -5.75 -9.89
N LYS A 86 24.45 -5.07 -10.94
CA LYS A 86 24.28 -3.61 -10.97
C LYS A 86 22.83 -3.24 -10.64
N LYS A 87 22.62 -2.72 -9.44
CA LYS A 87 21.33 -2.22 -8.95
C LYS A 87 21.20 -0.75 -9.31
N THR A 88 20.83 -0.48 -10.56
CA THR A 88 20.53 0.90 -11.01
C THR A 88 19.02 1.11 -11.01
N ILE A 89 18.58 2.19 -10.36
CA ILE A 89 17.24 2.73 -10.52
C ILE A 89 17.36 4.10 -11.19
N LEU A 90 16.53 4.31 -12.21
CA LEU A 90 16.33 5.64 -12.79
C LEU A 90 15.71 6.54 -11.70
N PHE A 91 16.19 7.77 -11.58
CA PHE A 91 15.69 8.71 -10.57
C PHE A 91 14.16 8.78 -10.52
N ASN A 92 13.49 8.93 -11.68
CA ASN A 92 12.03 8.97 -11.75
C ASN A 92 11.35 7.69 -11.24
N GLY A 93 11.97 6.53 -11.44
CA GLY A 93 11.45 5.26 -10.92
C GLY A 93 11.56 5.17 -9.40
N CYS A 94 12.65 5.70 -8.83
CA CYS A 94 12.85 5.77 -7.38
C CYS A 94 11.81 6.70 -6.74
N MET A 95 11.61 7.87 -7.35
CA MET A 95 10.60 8.83 -6.91
C MET A 95 9.19 8.27 -6.96
N ALA A 96 8.82 7.59 -8.04
CA ALA A 96 7.51 6.96 -8.16
C ALA A 96 7.30 5.84 -7.13
N GLN A 97 8.35 5.06 -6.81
CA GLN A 97 8.28 4.01 -5.79
C GLN A 97 8.09 4.59 -4.38
N VAL A 98 8.95 5.54 -3.98
CA VAL A 98 8.86 6.20 -2.66
C VAL A 98 7.51 6.90 -2.50
N PHE A 99 7.02 7.55 -3.57
CA PHE A 99 5.69 8.14 -3.60
C PHE A 99 4.61 7.11 -3.33
N GLY A 100 4.60 6.02 -4.11
CA GLY A 100 3.60 4.97 -4.00
C GLY A 100 3.60 4.31 -2.62
N GLU A 101 4.78 3.98 -2.10
CA GLU A 101 4.92 3.38 -0.77
C GLU A 101 4.30 4.26 0.33
N HIS A 102 4.63 5.55 0.37
CA HIS A 102 4.08 6.46 1.38
C HIS A 102 2.60 6.76 1.17
N PHE A 103 2.17 6.88 -0.09
CA PHE A 103 0.78 7.13 -0.43
C PHE A 103 -0.12 5.98 0.05
N PHE A 104 0.22 4.75 -0.32
CA PHE A 104 -0.54 3.56 0.06
C PHE A 104 -0.46 3.29 1.55
N SER A 105 0.72 3.43 2.18
CA SER A 105 0.87 3.27 3.64
C SER A 105 0.06 4.30 4.43
N GLY A 106 0.04 5.57 3.98
CA GLY A 106 -0.79 6.60 4.62
C GLY A 106 -2.28 6.30 4.50
N ALA A 107 -2.74 5.86 3.32
CA ALA A 107 -4.14 5.49 3.11
C ALA A 107 -4.54 4.25 3.92
N GLU A 108 -3.66 3.25 4.05
CA GLU A 108 -3.83 2.05 4.87
C GLU A 108 -4.09 2.41 6.34
N VAL A 109 -3.21 3.24 6.94
CA VAL A 109 -3.35 3.67 8.35
C VAL A 109 -4.66 4.42 8.60
N ILE A 110 -5.08 5.28 7.67
CA ILE A 110 -6.35 6.01 7.79
C ILE A 110 -7.53 5.03 7.69
N LEU A 111 -7.51 4.07 6.75
CA LEU A 111 -8.58 3.08 6.63
C LEU A 111 -8.67 2.17 7.86
N LEU A 112 -7.53 1.72 8.42
CA LEU A 112 -7.51 0.95 9.66
C LEU A 112 -8.13 1.74 10.82
N THR A 113 -7.86 3.04 10.89
CA THR A 113 -8.47 3.94 11.88
C THR A 113 -9.98 4.06 11.66
N VAL A 114 -10.43 4.18 10.41
CA VAL A 114 -11.85 4.21 10.05
C VAL A 114 -12.55 2.90 10.42
N MET A 115 -11.92 1.76 10.21
CA MET A 115 -12.45 0.45 10.59
C MET A 115 -12.54 0.31 12.12
N ALA A 116 -11.55 0.80 12.86
CA ALA A 116 -11.61 0.85 14.32
C ALA A 116 -12.76 1.76 14.81
N TYR A 117 -12.96 2.89 14.15
CA TYR A 117 -14.08 3.80 14.41
C TYR A 117 -15.44 3.15 14.11
N ASP A 118 -15.56 2.43 13.00
CA ASP A 118 -16.76 1.65 12.64
C ASP A 118 -17.16 0.69 13.76
N ARG A 119 -16.20 -0.11 14.24
CA ARG A 119 -16.41 -1.05 15.35
C ARG A 119 -16.78 -0.34 16.64
N TYR A 120 -16.15 0.81 16.94
CA TYR A 120 -16.49 1.63 18.09
C TYR A 120 -17.94 2.11 18.04
N VAL A 121 -18.40 2.68 16.92
CA VAL A 121 -19.79 3.17 16.78
C VAL A 121 -20.79 2.01 16.85
N ALA A 122 -20.47 0.87 16.25
CA ALA A 122 -21.31 -0.33 16.31
C ALA A 122 -21.54 -0.81 17.76
N ILE A 123 -20.51 -0.76 18.61
CA ILE A 123 -20.57 -1.21 20.00
C ILE A 123 -21.19 -0.13 20.91
N CYS A 124 -20.71 1.11 20.83
CA CYS A 124 -21.06 2.16 21.78
C CYS A 124 -22.37 2.88 21.42
N LYS A 125 -22.82 2.82 20.16
CA LYS A 125 -24.01 3.54 19.65
C LYS A 125 -24.85 2.69 18.68
N PRO A 126 -25.27 1.46 19.05
CA PRO A 126 -25.92 0.51 18.14
C PRO A 126 -27.20 1.07 17.49
N LEU A 127 -28.05 1.77 18.26
CA LEU A 127 -29.30 2.38 17.76
C LEU A 127 -29.09 3.47 16.71
N HIS A 128 -27.93 4.15 16.74
CA HIS A 128 -27.61 5.23 15.80
C HIS A 128 -26.66 4.79 14.69
N TYR A 129 -26.13 3.56 14.75
CA TYR A 129 -25.12 3.05 13.82
C TYR A 129 -25.55 3.19 12.36
N ALA A 130 -26.76 2.74 12.00
CA ALA A 130 -27.27 2.84 10.62
C ALA A 130 -27.44 4.29 10.13
N THR A 131 -27.52 5.26 11.04
CA THR A 131 -27.63 6.68 10.68
C THR A 131 -26.26 7.33 10.54
N ILE A 132 -25.29 6.91 11.35
CA ILE A 132 -23.90 7.42 11.34
C ILE A 132 -23.11 6.77 10.19
N MET A 133 -23.09 5.43 10.11
CA MET A 133 -22.37 4.65 9.10
C MET A 133 -23.23 4.37 7.87
N LYS A 134 -23.73 5.44 7.25
CA LYS A 134 -24.43 5.34 5.95
C LYS A 134 -23.43 5.17 4.82
N TRP A 135 -23.85 4.52 3.74
CA TRP A 135 -23.06 4.35 2.52
C TRP A 135 -22.35 5.61 2.01
N ARG A 136 -23.02 6.77 2.06
CA ARG A 136 -22.41 8.06 1.68
C ARG A 136 -21.24 8.45 2.57
N VAL A 137 -21.35 8.20 3.88
CA VAL A 137 -20.29 8.47 4.84
C VAL A 137 -19.13 7.51 4.61
N CYS A 138 -19.40 6.22 4.37
CA CYS A 138 -18.36 5.24 4.03
C CYS A 138 -17.58 5.65 2.77
N ALA A 139 -18.27 6.07 1.71
CA ALA A 139 -17.64 6.56 0.49
C ALA A 139 -16.78 7.83 0.74
N MET A 140 -17.27 8.77 1.56
CA MET A 140 -16.48 9.95 1.95
C MET A 140 -15.26 9.58 2.78
N LEU A 141 -15.36 8.63 3.70
CA LEU A 141 -14.24 8.17 4.53
C LEU A 141 -13.13 7.51 3.67
N VAL A 142 -13.50 6.72 2.66
CA VAL A 142 -12.55 6.19 1.68
C VAL A 142 -11.92 7.33 0.87
N ALA A 143 -12.69 8.32 0.43
CA ALA A 143 -12.11 9.49 -0.26
C ALA A 143 -11.10 10.25 0.62
N VAL A 144 -11.41 10.40 1.91
CA VAL A 144 -10.51 11.01 2.90
C VAL A 144 -9.24 10.19 3.09
N SER A 145 -9.30 8.85 3.09
CA SER A 145 -8.08 8.02 3.19
C SER A 145 -7.17 8.21 1.98
N TRP A 146 -7.73 8.32 0.77
CA TRP A 146 -6.94 8.63 -0.44
C TRP A 146 -6.28 10.01 -0.36
N ILE A 147 -7.04 11.05 0.00
CA ILE A 147 -6.51 12.42 0.11
C ILE A 147 -5.47 12.51 1.23
N GLY A 148 -5.77 11.87 2.37
CA GLY A 148 -4.90 11.85 3.54
C GLY A 148 -3.60 11.05 3.33
N GLY A 149 -3.58 10.06 2.44
CA GLY A 149 -2.34 9.43 1.99
C GLY A 149 -1.55 10.31 1.00
N PHE A 150 -2.24 11.08 0.16
CA PHE A 150 -1.62 11.91 -0.89
C PHE A 150 -0.83 13.10 -0.33
N LEU A 151 -1.38 13.82 0.65
CA LEU A 151 -0.76 15.03 1.18
C LEU A 151 0.60 14.76 1.84
N PRO A 152 0.76 13.79 2.76
CA PRO A 152 2.06 13.46 3.34
C PRO A 152 3.06 12.96 2.31
N ALA A 153 2.64 12.13 1.35
CA ALA A 153 3.52 11.60 0.31
C ALA A 153 4.08 12.70 -0.61
N THR A 154 3.25 13.69 -0.98
CA THR A 154 3.71 14.84 -1.78
C THR A 154 4.63 15.76 -0.98
N ILE A 155 4.31 16.03 0.28
CA ILE A 155 5.17 16.81 1.20
C ILE A 155 6.54 16.13 1.32
N GLN A 156 6.58 14.84 1.58
CA GLN A 156 7.83 14.12 1.76
C GLN A 156 8.71 14.16 0.51
N ILE A 157 8.14 14.02 -0.68
CA ILE A 157 8.90 14.16 -1.94
C ILE A 157 9.40 15.59 -2.13
N LEU A 158 8.61 16.59 -1.76
CA LEU A 158 8.98 18.00 -1.87
C LEU A 158 10.06 18.41 -0.86
N PHE A 159 10.17 17.75 0.29
CA PHE A 159 11.12 18.10 1.35
C PHE A 159 12.39 17.23 1.37
N ILE A 160 12.35 16.01 0.80
CA ILE A 160 13.55 15.16 0.66
C ILE A 160 14.47 15.67 -0.49
N PHE A 161 13.95 16.51 -1.40
CA PHE A 161 14.66 17.04 -2.58
C PHE A 161 14.54 18.55 -2.68
#